data_AF-A0A2K5WR45-F1
#
_entry.id   AF-A0A2K5WR45-F1
#
_cell.length_a   1.000
_cell.length_b   1.000
_cell.length_c   1.000
_cell.angle_alpha   90.00
_cell.angle_beta   90.00
_cell.angle_gamma   90.00
#
_symmetry.space_group_name_H-M   'P 1'
#
loop_
_entity.id
_entity.type
_entity.pdbx_description
1 polymer ?
#
loop_
_entity_poly.entity_id
_entity_poly.type
_entity_poly.pdbx_seq_one_letter_code
_entity_poly.pdbx_strand_id
1 'polypeptide(L)' 'IIILATRIQNVLGEKGPRIPELTAVVQKRFGFPEGSVELYAEKVATRGLCAIAQAESLRYKLLGGLAVRRACYDHHG' A
#
# COMPACT_ATOMS: atom_id res chain seq x y z
N ILE A 1 13.63 -2.72 -4.61
CA ILE A 1 12.22 -2.45 -5.02
C ILE A 1 11.63 -1.46 -4.01
N ILE A 2 10.98 -0.38 -4.46
CA ILE A 2 10.38 0.61 -3.56
C ILE A 2 8.85 0.47 -3.60
N ILE A 3 8.24 0.26 -2.44
CA ILE A 3 6.79 0.19 -2.26
C ILE A 3 6.31 1.57 -1.82
N LEU A 4 5.66 2.29 -2.72
CA LEU A 4 4.99 3.55 -2.41
C LEU A 4 3.62 3.25 -1.79
N ALA A 5 3.45 3.58 -0.51
CA ALA A 5 2.22 3.30 0.24
C ALA A 5 1.63 4.55 0.89
N THR A 6 0.31 4.60 1.00
CA THR A 6 -0.41 5.66 1.74
C THR A 6 -0.27 5.49 3.25
N ARG A 7 -0.17 4.23 3.73
CA ARG A 7 0.08 3.85 5.13
C ARG A 7 1.28 2.92 5.21
N ILE A 8 2.46 3.46 5.50
CA ILE A 8 3.72 2.70 5.59
C ILE A 8 3.64 1.55 6.61
N GLN A 9 2.99 1.77 7.76
CA GLN A 9 2.89 0.72 8.80
C GLN A 9 2.21 -0.56 8.29
N ASN A 10 1.28 -0.46 7.34
CA ASN A 10 0.67 -1.65 6.74
C ASN A 10 1.71 -2.48 6.00
N VAL A 11 2.72 -1.86 5.38
CA VAL A 11 3.80 -2.56 4.66
C VAL A 11 4.83 -3.14 5.64
N LEU A 12 5.14 -2.41 6.73
CA LEU A 12 6.11 -2.85 7.74
C LEU A 12 5.56 -3.94 8.67
N GLY A 13 4.25 -3.96 8.94
CA GLY A 13 3.63 -4.83 9.94
C GLY A 13 3.90 -4.38 11.37
N GLU A 14 3.23 -5.01 12.34
CA GLU A 14 3.49 -4.75 13.76
C GLU A 14 4.91 -5.19 14.10
N LYS A 15 5.77 -4.25 14.51
CA LYS A 15 7.20 -4.46 14.83
C LYS A 15 8.11 -4.82 13.64
N GLY A 16 7.68 -4.62 12.39
CA GLY A 16 8.58 -4.69 11.21
C GLY A 16 8.83 -6.03 10.50
N PRO A 17 8.26 -7.21 10.85
CA PRO A 17 8.60 -8.48 10.19
C PRO A 17 8.06 -8.62 8.76
N ARG A 18 7.09 -7.78 8.36
CA ARG A 18 6.38 -7.97 7.09
C ARG A 18 7.23 -7.62 5.86
N ILE A 19 8.13 -6.63 5.92
CA ILE A 19 9.04 -6.34 4.80
C ILE A 19 9.99 -7.52 4.52
N PRO A 20 10.69 -8.08 5.52
CA PRO A 20 11.51 -9.27 5.32
C PRO A 20 10.74 -10.45 4.72
N GLU A 21 9.51 -10.70 5.20
CA GLU A 21 8.64 -11.74 4.64
C GLU A 21 8.29 -11.50 3.17
N LEU A 22 7.92 -10.26 2.81
CA LEU A 22 7.64 -9.88 1.42
C LEU A 22 8.88 -10.05 0.54
N THR A 23 10.07 -9.68 1.03
CA THR A 23 11.34 -9.90 0.33
C THR A 23 11.56 -11.40 0.07
N ALA A 24 11.35 -12.25 1.07
CA ALA A 24 11.49 -13.70 0.93
C ALA A 24 10.49 -14.30 -0.07
N VAL A 25 9.25 -13.80 -0.10
CA VAL A 25 8.24 -14.23 -1.09
C VAL A 25 8.66 -13.85 -2.51
N VAL A 26 9.15 -12.62 -2.73
CA VAL A 26 9.64 -12.18 -4.05
C VAL A 26 10.83 -13.01 -4.49
N GLN A 27 11.81 -13.23 -3.60
CA GLN A 27 12.98 -14.05 -3.90
C GLN A 27 12.60 -15.47 -4.31
N LYS A 28 11.76 -16.16 -3.53
CA LYS A 28 11.32 -17.52 -3.82
C LYS A 28 10.45 -17.62 -5.07
N ARG A 29 9.57 -16.65 -5.32
CA ARG A 29 8.64 -16.68 -6.46
C ARG A 29 9.34 -16.51 -7.81
N PHE A 30 10.38 -15.68 -7.84
CA PHE A 30 11.10 -15.35 -9.08
C PHE A 30 12.49 -15.99 -9.18
N GLY A 31 12.91 -16.76 -8.17
CA GLY A 31 14.19 -17.46 -8.16
C GLY A 31 15.40 -16.53 -7.97
N PHE A 32 15.22 -15.39 -7.29
CA PHE A 32 16.33 -14.49 -7.00
C PHE A 32 17.24 -15.09 -5.92
N PRO A 33 18.58 -15.00 -6.07
CA PRO A 33 19.52 -15.33 -5.01
C PRO A 33 19.25 -14.53 -3.74
N GLU A 34 19.57 -15.12 -2.59
CA GLU A 34 19.44 -14.43 -1.30
C GLU A 34 20.27 -13.13 -1.29
N GLY A 35 19.69 -12.05 -0.77
CA GLY A 35 20.32 -10.74 -0.70
C GLY A 35 20.41 -9.96 -2.02
N SER A 36 20.04 -10.54 -3.16
CA SER A 36 20.08 -9.85 -4.46
C SER A 36 18.95 -8.84 -4.69
N VAL A 37 17.87 -8.94 -3.91
CA VAL A 37 16.70 -8.06 -3.96
C VAL A 37 16.35 -7.61 -2.56
N GLU A 38 16.15 -6.30 -2.40
CA GLU A 38 15.71 -5.66 -1.16
C GLU A 38 14.45 -4.81 -1.41
N LEU A 39 13.54 -4.77 -0.44
CA LEU A 39 12.30 -4.01 -0.48
C LEU A 39 12.35 -2.85 0.53
N TYR A 40 12.01 -1.65 0.07
CA TYR A 40 11.84 -0.46 0.90
C TYR A 40 10.41 0.05 0.84
N ALA A 41 9.95 0.75 1.88
CA ALA A 41 8.63 1.38 1.90
C ALA A 41 8.76 2.89 2.02
N GLU A 42 8.10 3.60 1.13
CA GLU A 42 8.07 5.06 1.09
C GLU A 42 6.62 5.58 1.11
N LYS A 43 6.44 6.79 1.65
CA LYS A 43 5.11 7.39 1.75
C LYS A 43 4.78 8.07 0.43
N VAL A 44 3.58 7.83 -0.09
CA VAL A 44 3.05 8.64 -1.20
C VAL A 44 2.92 10.09 -0.72
N ALA A 45 3.68 11.01 -1.33
CA ALA A 45 3.74 12.40 -0.90
C ALA A 45 2.37 13.10 -1.01
N THR A 46 1.79 13.15 -2.22
CA THR A 46 0.50 13.82 -2.45
C THR A 46 -0.60 12.79 -2.72
N ARG A 47 -1.08 12.13 -1.65
CA ARG A 47 -2.14 11.11 -1.74
C ARG A 47 -3.39 11.58 -2.50
N GLY A 48 -3.71 12.87 -2.39
CA GLY A 48 -4.83 13.52 -3.09
C GLY A 48 -4.73 13.46 -4.62
N LEU A 49 -3.51 13.39 -5.15
CA LEU A 49 -3.24 13.34 -6.59
C LEU A 49 -2.91 11.94 -7.10
N CYS A 50 -2.81 10.94 -6.22
CA CYS A 50 -2.55 9.56 -6.61
C CYS A 50 -3.88 8.85 -6.93
N ALA A 51 -4.13 8.59 -8.22
CA ALA A 51 -5.36 7.93 -8.67
C ALA A 51 -5.61 6.58 -7.98
N ILE A 52 -4.57 5.77 -7.77
CA ILE A 52 -4.67 4.47 -7.08
C ILE A 52 -5.07 4.67 -5.61
N ALA A 53 -4.47 5.64 -4.92
CA ALA A 53 -4.81 5.96 -3.53
C ALA A 53 -6.25 6.47 -3.39
N GLN A 54 -6.71 7.29 -4.35
CA GLN A 54 -8.10 7.77 -4.39
C GLN A 54 -9.09 6.63 -4.65
N ALA A 55 -8.79 5.74 -5.60
CA ALA A 55 -9.62 4.58 -5.90
C ALA A 55 -9.70 3.60 -4.71
N GLU A 56 -8.58 3.37 -4.03
CA GLU A 56 -8.55 2.51 -2.85
C GLU A 56 -9.35 3.12 -1.68
N SER A 57 -9.23 4.43 -1.48
CA SER A 57 -10.07 5.18 -0.54
C SER A 57 -11.57 5.00 -0.84
N LEU A 58 -11.98 5.18 -2.10
CA LEU A 58 -13.37 5.02 -2.51
C LEU A 58 -13.86 3.59 -2.24
N ARG A 59 -13.03 2.58 -2.53
CA ARG A 59 -13.32 1.17 -2.21
C ARG A 59 -13.62 1.01 -0.71
N TYR A 60 -12.80 1.57 0.17
CA TYR A 60 -13.03 1.47 1.61
C TYR A 60 -14.32 2.15 2.07
N LYS A 61 -14.64 3.33 1.54
CA LYS A 61 -15.90 4.03 1.85
C LYS A 61 -17.12 3.23 1.45
N LEU A 62 -17.11 2.66 0.23
CA LEU A 62 -18.22 1.87 -0.29
C LEU A 62 -18.40 0.56 0.49
N LEU A 63 -17.31 -0.15 0.79
CA LEU A 63 -17.35 -1.35 1.62
C LEU A 63 -17.81 -1.06 3.06
N GLY A 64 -17.54 0.16 3.56
CA GLY A 64 -18.03 0.65 4.85
C GLY A 64 -19.51 1.07 4.84
N GLY A 65 -20.23 0.89 3.73
CA GLY A 65 -21.66 1.18 3.63
C GLY A 65 -22.01 2.64 3.33
N LEU A 66 -21.02 3.49 3.01
CA LEU A 66 -21.31 4.87 2.64
C LEU A 66 -22.04 4.91 1.29
N ALA A 67 -23.14 5.67 1.21
CA ALA A 67 -23.89 5.84 -0.02
C ALA A 67 -23.01 6.33 -1.17
N VAL A 68 -23.15 5.73 -2.36
CA VAL A 68 -22.24 5.92 -3.51
C VAL A 68 -21.97 7.39 -3.82
N ARG A 69 -23.02 8.20 -3.95
CA ARG A 69 -22.87 9.65 -4.24
C ARG A 69 -22.07 10.36 -3.15
N ARG A 70 -22.32 10.04 -1.88
CA ARG A 70 -21.60 10.63 -0.76
C ARG A 70 -20.12 10.22 -0.77
N ALA A 71 -19.85 8.94 -1.03
CA ALA A 71 -18.49 8.42 -1.11
C ALA A 71 -17.64 9.10 -2.19
N CYS A 72 -18.25 9.44 -3.33
CA CYS A 72 -17.58 10.12 -4.45
C CYS A 72 -17.35 11.62 -4.21
N TYR A 73 -18.25 12.31 -3.51
CA TYR A 73 -18.12 13.76 -3.26
C TYR A 73 -17.31 14.10 -2.00
N ASP A 74 -17.17 13.18 -1.05
CA ASP A 74 -16.33 13.42 0.13
C ASP A 74 -14.85 13.48 -0.26
N HIS A 75 -14.26 14.68 -0.19
CA HIS A 75 -12.82 14.89 -0.36
C HIS A 75 -12.05 14.33 0.84
N HIS A 76 -11.02 13.53 0.56
CA HIS A 76 -10.00 13.23 1.56
C HIS A 76 -9.13 14.47 1.76
N GLY A 77 -9.38 15.23 2.83
CA GLY A 77 -8.36 16.04 3.49
C GLY A 77 -7.33 15.12 4.12
#